data_AF-A0A7S4KEC7-F1
#
_entry.id   AF-A0A7S4KEC7-F1
#
_cell.length_a   1.000
_cell.length_b   1.000
_cell.length_c   1.000
_cell.angle_alpha   90.00
_cell.angle_beta   90.00
_cell.angle_gamma   90.00
#
_symmetry.space_group_name_H-M   'P 1'
#
loop_
_entity.id
_entity.type
_entity.pdbx_description
1 polymer ?
#
loop_
_entity_poly.entity_id
_entity_poly.type
_entity_poly.pdbx_seq_one_letter_code
_entity_poly.pdbx_strand_id
1 'polypeptide(L)'
;FASCFSSLLSPSRNLSSLHPPEPFRIKMVEKITLPSREERQKLLQDSHYNIFNLPSAACYIDFLTDSGTGSMSQEQWSAMMLGDESYAMSQSIDRLQNTVHDIFGKDMKVLPCHQGRAAENIL
;
A
#
# COMPACT_ATOMS: atom_id res chain seq x y z
N PHE A 1 28.75 0.34 -15.96
CA PHE A 1 28.39 -1.07 -15.68
C PHE A 1 29.41 -1.81 -14.81
N ALA A 2 30.73 -1.60 -14.95
CA ALA A 2 31.73 -2.27 -14.08
C ALA A 2 31.83 -1.72 -12.64
N SER A 3 31.44 -0.45 -12.38
CA SER A 3 31.56 0.16 -11.04
C SER A 3 30.54 -0.35 -10.01
N CYS A 4 29.38 -0.85 -10.46
CA CYS A 4 28.36 -1.37 -9.55
C CYS A 4 28.74 -2.75 -8.98
N PHE A 5 29.43 -3.57 -9.79
CA PHE A 5 29.83 -4.92 -9.41
C PHE A 5 30.99 -4.94 -8.39
N SER A 6 31.92 -3.98 -8.48
CA SER A 6 33.02 -3.88 -7.50
C SER A 6 32.54 -3.58 -6.08
N SER A 7 31.36 -2.96 -5.93
CA SER A 7 30.82 -2.61 -4.62
C SER A 7 30.24 -3.82 -3.87
N LEU A 8 29.88 -4.90 -4.58
CA LEU A 8 29.21 -6.09 -4.04
C LEU A 8 30.18 -7.08 -3.38
N LEU A 9 31.48 -6.96 -3.62
CA LEU A 9 32.51 -7.91 -3.15
C LEU A 9 33.39 -7.36 -2.01
N SER A 10 33.03 -6.24 -1.39
CA SER A 10 33.79 -5.70 -0.25
C SER A 10 33.51 -6.51 1.03
N PRO A 11 34.53 -7.06 1.73
CA PRO A 11 34.37 -7.91 2.92
C PRO A 11 33.83 -7.19 4.17
N SER A 12 33.54 -5.89 4.10
CA SER A 12 33.18 -5.04 5.24
C SER A 12 31.74 -4.49 5.19
N ARG A 13 30.84 -5.07 4.39
CA ARG A 13 29.41 -4.69 4.45
C ARG A 13 28.80 -5.25 5.73
N ASN A 14 28.48 -4.35 6.66
CA ASN A 14 27.56 -4.68 7.75
C ASN A 14 26.20 -5.02 7.13
N LEU A 15 25.87 -6.31 6.99
CA LEU A 15 24.62 -6.74 6.34
C LEU A 15 23.37 -6.17 7.03
N SER A 16 23.46 -5.83 8.32
CA SER A 16 22.35 -5.20 9.06
C SER A 16 22.01 -3.79 8.57
N SER A 17 22.95 -3.07 7.94
CA SER A 17 22.67 -1.76 7.34
C SER A 17 22.05 -1.85 5.94
N LEU A 18 22.13 -3.02 5.28
CA LEU A 18 21.54 -3.21 3.95
C LEU A 18 20.05 -3.60 4.03
N HIS A 19 19.68 -4.29 5.11
CA HIS A 19 18.31 -4.69 5.41
C HIS A 19 17.99 -4.32 6.87
N PRO A 20 17.70 -3.04 7.14
CA PRO A 20 17.32 -2.62 8.48
C PRO A 20 16.03 -3.34 8.92
N PRO A 21 15.84 -3.60 10.22
CA PRO A 21 14.58 -4.12 10.73
C PRO A 21 13.44 -3.14 10.45
N GLU A 22 12.22 -3.64 10.42
CA GLU A 22 11.03 -2.83 10.22
C GLU A 22 10.96 -1.72 11.29
N PRO A 23 10.80 -0.43 10.91
CA PRO A 23 10.71 0.68 11.86
C PRO A 23 9.31 0.78 12.49
N PHE A 24 8.59 -0.34 12.58
CA PHE A 24 7.24 -0.45 13.14
C PHE A 24 7.06 -1.82 13.79
N ARG A 25 5.98 -1.98 14.55
CA ARG A 25 5.58 -3.27 15.14
C ARG A 25 4.20 -3.64 14.63
N ILE A 26 3.94 -4.93 14.51
CA ILE A 26 2.63 -5.46 14.11
C ILE A 26 1.61 -5.15 15.21
N LYS A 27 0.55 -4.40 14.86
CA LYS A 27 -0.56 -4.06 15.77
C LYS A 27 -1.78 -4.98 15.57
N MET A 28 -2.06 -5.31 14.32
CA MET A 28 -3.19 -6.17 13.89
C MET A 28 -2.68 -7.12 12.80
N VAL A 29 -3.34 -8.26 12.66
CA VAL A 29 -3.01 -9.28 11.65
C VAL A 29 -4.27 -9.69 10.89
N GLU A 30 -4.09 -10.04 9.62
CA GLU A 30 -5.10 -10.70 8.80
C GLU A 30 -4.73 -12.18 8.66
N LYS A 31 -5.72 -13.07 8.80
CA LYS A 31 -5.49 -14.51 8.68
C LYS A 31 -5.32 -14.88 7.21
N ILE A 32 -4.19 -15.50 6.87
CA ILE A 32 -3.93 -16.08 5.55
C ILE A 32 -3.94 -17.60 5.61
N THR A 33 -4.28 -18.25 4.49
CA THR A 33 -4.26 -19.71 4.33
C THR A 33 -3.41 -20.05 3.12
N LEU A 34 -2.57 -21.07 3.24
CA LEU A 34 -1.82 -21.61 2.11
C LEU A 34 -2.62 -22.79 1.55
N PRO A 35 -3.28 -22.66 0.38
CA PRO A 35 -3.96 -23.80 -0.23
C PRO A 35 -2.94 -24.87 -0.62
N SER A 36 -3.38 -26.12 -0.71
CA SER A 36 -2.55 -27.22 -1.23
C SER A 36 -2.12 -26.96 -2.67
N ARG A 37 -1.11 -27.69 -3.15
CA ARG A 37 -0.64 -27.53 -4.54
C ARG A 37 -1.73 -27.88 -5.54
N GLU A 38 -2.50 -28.92 -5.24
CA GLU A 38 -3.60 -29.45 -6.04
C GLU A 38 -4.74 -28.43 -6.15
N GLU A 39 -5.10 -27.80 -5.03
CA GLU A 39 -6.09 -26.72 -5.01
C GLU A 39 -5.63 -25.53 -5.85
N ARG A 40 -4.37 -25.09 -5.69
CA ARG A 40 -3.83 -23.98 -6.51
C ARG A 40 -3.85 -24.32 -8.00
N GLN A 41 -3.48 -25.54 -8.38
CA GLN A 41 -3.50 -25.97 -9.78
C GLN A 41 -4.93 -25.96 -10.35
N LYS A 42 -5.90 -26.47 -9.60
CA LYS A 42 -7.31 -26.46 -10.00
C LYS A 42 -7.82 -25.03 -10.16
N LEU A 43 -7.54 -24.15 -9.19
CA LEU A 43 -7.94 -22.74 -9.24
C LEU A 43 -7.31 -21.99 -10.42
N LEU A 44 -6.05 -22.29 -10.75
CA LEU A 44 -5.40 -21.74 -11.94
C LEU A 44 -6.06 -22.23 -13.23
N GLN A 45 -6.46 -23.50 -13.30
CA GLN A 45 -7.18 -24.03 -14.45
C GLN A 45 -8.58 -23.42 -14.59
N ASP A 46 -9.34 -23.37 -13.49
CA ASP A 46 -10.70 -22.82 -13.42
C ASP A 46 -10.72 -21.31 -13.71
N SER A 47 -9.64 -20.58 -13.39
CA SER A 47 -9.46 -19.16 -13.71
C SER A 47 -8.92 -18.91 -15.13
N HIS A 48 -8.81 -19.96 -15.96
CA HIS A 48 -8.20 -19.90 -17.30
C HIS A 48 -6.78 -19.31 -17.29
N TYR A 49 -6.03 -19.60 -16.23
CA TYR A 49 -4.67 -19.11 -15.98
C TYR A 49 -4.55 -17.57 -15.90
N ASN A 50 -5.67 -16.88 -15.68
CA ASN A 50 -5.68 -15.44 -15.42
C ASN A 50 -5.77 -15.17 -13.92
N ILE A 51 -4.69 -14.67 -13.34
CA ILE A 51 -4.61 -14.40 -11.89
C ILE A 51 -5.61 -13.33 -11.40
N PHE A 52 -6.07 -12.44 -12.29
CA PHE A 52 -7.12 -11.46 -11.95
C PHE A 52 -8.47 -12.13 -11.63
N ASN A 53 -8.64 -13.37 -12.07
CA ASN A 53 -9.85 -14.16 -11.82
C ASN A 53 -9.72 -15.06 -10.58
N LEU A 54 -8.58 -15.04 -9.87
CA LEU A 54 -8.41 -15.83 -8.66
C LEU A 54 -9.17 -15.21 -7.49
N PRO A 55 -9.84 -16.01 -6.64
CA PRO A 55 -10.37 -15.53 -5.38
C PRO A 55 -9.22 -15.06 -4.46
N SER A 56 -9.36 -13.89 -3.81
CA SER A 56 -8.33 -13.38 -2.89
C SER A 56 -8.02 -14.36 -1.75
N ALA A 57 -9.02 -15.07 -1.24
CA ALA A 57 -8.86 -16.09 -0.20
C ALA A 57 -7.99 -17.28 -0.62
N ALA A 58 -7.77 -17.48 -1.92
CA ALA A 58 -6.87 -18.50 -2.45
C ALA A 58 -5.43 -18.00 -2.64
N CYS A 59 -5.19 -16.71 -2.44
CA CYS A 59 -3.87 -16.10 -2.53
C CYS A 59 -3.22 -16.11 -1.14
N TYR A 60 -2.09 -16.80 -1.00
CA TYR A 60 -1.36 -16.84 0.28
C TYR A 60 -0.58 -15.54 0.53
N ILE A 61 0.09 -15.04 -0.51
CA ILE A 61 0.80 -13.76 -0.51
C ILE A 61 0.43 -13.06 -1.82
N ASP A 62 -0.25 -11.92 -1.70
CA ASP A 62 -0.74 -11.17 -2.86
C ASP A 62 0.23 -10.05 -3.23
N PHE A 63 0.80 -10.15 -4.43
CA PHE A 63 1.68 -9.12 -5.02
C PHE A 63 1.07 -8.54 -6.31
N LEU A 64 -0.24 -8.63 -6.49
CA LEU A 64 -0.91 -8.14 -7.69
C LEU A 64 -0.77 -6.62 -7.87
N THR A 65 -0.87 -5.85 -6.77
CA THR A 65 -0.77 -4.40 -6.78
C THR A 65 -0.42 -3.84 -5.40
N ASP A 66 0.25 -2.69 -5.38
CA ASP A 66 0.46 -1.83 -4.21
C ASP A 66 -0.66 -0.77 -4.03
N SER A 67 -1.60 -0.69 -4.99
CA SER A 67 -2.69 0.29 -4.98
C SER A 67 -3.81 -0.12 -4.03
N GLY A 68 -3.87 0.53 -2.86
CA GLY A 68 -4.95 0.33 -1.88
C GLY A 68 -4.80 -0.93 -1.01
N THR A 69 -3.66 -1.62 -1.10
CA THR A 69 -3.34 -2.85 -0.34
C THR A 69 -2.41 -2.59 0.85
N GLY A 70 -2.14 -1.32 1.16
CA GLY A 70 -1.31 -0.93 2.30
C GLY A 70 -1.97 -1.17 3.66
N SER A 71 -1.16 -1.51 4.67
CA SER A 71 -1.61 -1.58 6.06
C SER A 71 -1.61 -0.20 6.73
N MET A 72 -2.73 0.18 7.35
CA MET A 72 -2.85 1.44 8.09
C MET A 72 -2.29 1.33 9.52
N SER A 73 -1.73 2.44 10.02
CA SER A 73 -1.30 2.57 11.41
C SER A 73 -2.48 2.67 12.39
N GLN A 74 -2.20 2.54 13.69
CA GLN A 74 -3.23 2.72 14.72
C GLN A 74 -3.79 4.16 14.74
N GLU A 75 -2.97 5.16 14.40
CA GLU A 75 -3.38 6.56 14.30
C GLU A 75 -4.35 6.76 13.14
N GLN A 76 -4.09 6.14 11.98
CA GLN A 76 -5.01 6.16 10.84
C GLN A 76 -6.34 5.47 11.17
N TRP A 77 -6.30 4.31 11.83
CA TRP A 77 -7.51 3.64 12.32
C TRP A 77 -8.29 4.50 13.33
N SER A 78 -7.60 5.22 14.22
CA SER A 78 -8.24 6.14 15.15
C SER A 78 -8.91 7.32 14.42
N ALA A 79 -8.28 7.85 13.37
CA ALA A 79 -8.81 8.95 12.58
C ALA A 79 -10.07 8.54 11.81
N MET A 80 -10.17 7.28 11.36
CA MET A 80 -11.40 6.76 10.76
C MET A 80 -12.58 6.79 11.73
N MET A 81 -12.36 6.55 13.03
CA MET A 81 -13.43 6.62 14.04
C MET A 81 -13.84 8.05 14.39
N LEU A 82 -13.03 9.04 13.99
CA LEU A 82 -13.24 10.47 14.20
C LEU A 82 -13.64 11.19 12.89
N GLY A 83 -14.15 10.44 11.91
CA GLY A 83 -14.58 10.97 10.63
C GLY A 83 -15.73 11.97 10.78
N ASP A 84 -15.55 13.17 10.24
CA ASP A 84 -16.63 14.15 10.06
C ASP A 84 -17.29 13.93 8.69
N GLU A 85 -18.45 13.27 8.70
CA GLU A 85 -19.24 12.89 7.52
C GLU A 85 -20.18 14.01 7.02
N SER A 86 -19.92 15.25 7.43
CA SER A 86 -20.67 16.41 6.94
C SER A 86 -20.50 16.57 5.42
N TYR A 87 -21.61 16.81 4.71
CA TYR A 87 -21.64 16.95 3.25
C TYR A 87 -20.80 18.12 2.71
N ALA A 88 -20.68 19.19 3.48
CA ALA A 88 -19.86 20.35 3.16
C ALA A 88 -19.13 20.83 4.41
N MET A 89 -17.97 21.47 4.23
CA MET A 89 -17.16 22.04 5.31
C MET A 89 -16.74 21.01 6.39
N SER A 90 -16.48 19.76 5.97
CA SER A 90 -15.99 18.72 6.87
C SER A 90 -14.60 19.06 7.39
N GLN A 91 -14.40 18.91 8.71
CA GLN A 91 -13.10 19.08 9.35
C GLN A 91 -12.04 18.10 8.82
N SER A 92 -12.46 16.98 8.22
CA SER A 92 -11.55 16.02 7.57
C SER A 92 -10.93 16.60 6.30
N ILE A 93 -11.69 17.42 5.54
CA ILE A 93 -11.18 18.10 4.35
C ILE A 93 -10.17 19.17 4.72
N ASP A 94 -10.45 19.99 5.74
CA ASP A 94 -9.50 21.00 6.21
C ASP A 94 -8.17 20.36 6.64
N ARG A 95 -8.23 19.24 7.37
CA ARG A 95 -7.04 18.45 7.77
C ARG A 95 -6.24 17.95 6.56
N LEU A 96 -6.93 17.42 5.54
CA LEU A 96 -6.29 16.96 4.30
C LEU A 96 -5.59 18.13 3.57
N GLN A 97 -6.30 19.25 3.38
CA GLN A 97 -5.76 20.41 2.67
C GLN A 97 -4.54 20.99 3.39
N ASN A 98 -4.61 21.16 4.71
CA ASN A 98 -3.47 21.63 5.52
C ASN A 98 -2.26 20.70 5.38
N THR A 99 -2.47 19.38 5.46
CA THR A 99 -1.37 18.40 5.31
C THR A 99 -0.74 18.45 3.90
N VAL A 100 -1.56 18.57 2.86
CA VAL A 100 -1.06 18.72 1.48
C VAL A 100 -0.26 20.02 1.34
N HIS A 101 -0.71 21.11 1.93
CA HIS A 101 0.02 22.38 1.92
C HIS A 101 1.32 22.32 2.70
N ASP A 102 1.37 21.60 3.82
CA ASP A 102 2.58 21.43 4.61
C ASP A 102 3.65 20.60 3.87
N ILE A 103 3.23 19.63 3.06
CA ILE A 103 4.14 18.74 2.31
C ILE A 103 4.55 19.33 0.96
N PHE A 104 3.59 19.90 0.21
CA PHE A 104 3.77 20.31 -1.19
C PHE A 104 3.79 21.83 -1.40
N GLY A 105 3.43 22.63 -0.39
CA GLY A 105 3.39 24.09 -0.44
C GLY A 105 1.99 24.69 -0.53
N LYS A 106 1.85 25.94 -0.05
CA LYS A 106 0.55 26.64 0.13
C LYS A 106 -0.08 27.17 -1.15
N ASP A 107 0.69 27.27 -2.23
CA ASP A 107 0.20 27.87 -3.49
C ASP A 107 -0.70 26.92 -4.30
N MET A 108 -0.78 25.64 -3.90
CA MET A 108 -1.61 24.64 -4.56
C MET A 108 -3.08 24.71 -4.14
N LYS A 109 -3.99 24.69 -5.12
CA LYS A 109 -5.40 24.38 -4.88
C LYS A 109 -5.57 22.88 -4.73
N VAL A 110 -6.30 22.46 -3.71
CA VAL A 110 -6.49 21.04 -3.38
C VAL A 110 -7.95 20.65 -3.61
N LEU A 111 -8.18 19.76 -4.57
CA LEU A 111 -9.48 19.16 -4.86
C LEU A 111 -9.41 17.65 -4.56
N PRO A 112 -10.04 17.16 -3.47
CA PRO A 112 -10.03 15.74 -3.16
C PRO A 112 -10.80 14.94 -4.23
N CYS A 113 -10.25 13.79 -4.62
CA CYS A 113 -10.86 12.82 -5.52
C CYS A 113 -10.86 11.45 -4.84
N HIS A 114 -11.74 10.55 -5.27
CA HIS A 114 -11.78 9.20 -4.69
C HIS A 114 -10.49 8.40 -4.95
N GLN A 115 -9.81 8.63 -6.10
CA GLN A 115 -8.50 8.07 -6.44
C GLN A 115 -7.84 8.83 -7.61
N GLY A 116 -6.61 8.45 -7.96
CA GLY A 116 -5.80 9.09 -9.01
C GLY A 116 -6.51 9.24 -10.36
N ARG A 117 -7.13 8.17 -10.88
CA ARG A 117 -7.83 8.21 -12.18
C ARG A 117 -8.95 9.26 -12.26
N ALA A 118 -9.62 9.56 -11.14
CA ALA A 118 -10.61 10.64 -11.12
C ALA A 118 -9.97 12.02 -11.22
N ALA A 119 -8.85 12.23 -10.52
CA ALA A 119 -8.09 13.47 -10.61
C ALA A 119 -7.59 13.70 -12.05
N GLU A 120 -7.06 12.65 -12.70
CA GLU A 120 -6.62 12.71 -14.09
C GLU A 120 -7.76 13.12 -15.05
N ASN A 121 -8.98 12.66 -14.82
CA ASN A 121 -10.12 12.99 -15.66
C ASN A 121 -10.66 14.42 -15.46
N ILE A 122 -10.29 15.09 -14.38
CA ILE A 122 -10.71 16.48 -14.09
C ILE A 122 -9.74 17.50 -14.71
N LEU A 123 -8.50 17.10 -15.00
CA LEU A 123 -7.47 17.92 -15.65
C LEU A 123 -7.68 18.01 -17.17
#